data_AF-A0A424SPM8-F1
#
_entry.id   AF-A0A424SPM8-F1
#
_cell.length_a   1.000
_cell.length_b   1.000
_cell.length_c   1.000
_cell.angle_alpha   90.00
_cell.angle_beta   90.00
_cell.angle_gamma   90.00
#
_symmetry.space_group_name_H-M   'P 1'
#
loop_
_entity.id
_entity.type
_entity.pdbx_description
1 polymer ?
#
loop_
_entity_poly.entity_id
_entity_poly.type
_entity_poly.pdbx_seq_one_letter_code
_entity_poly.pdbx_strand_id
1 'polypeptide(L)'
;MRIFTIYFLFTLGLIAKDMPDKVEVMILSDKVGTEIDEHENRFYRIFPNEKGLIDAQIVRINDIKFRLLIVKNINGQEKKVRRYLTKNEFQELRKYVDDQPELTEEAMVAMYEGMDFLRAEKIINEIPKPQYVVLRYSQKKKINGTLFKVEENILHIQTATSIEQVSLDDLYKMSYRSSIGNYDHIRPYIFALTGLSGLGMARVYNSQRPDTYNQYGIPRNDLNAYRQIIGFIFGLIFSSEVFDAVSTLLTPTETIILSEAEYEKQNYN
;
A
#
# COMPACT_ATOMS: atom_id res chain seq x y z
N MET A 1 -33.35 37.62 28.63
CA MET A 1 -33.17 36.79 27.41
C MET A 1 -32.94 35.34 27.85
N ARG A 2 -34.03 34.63 28.17
CA ARG A 2 -34.05 33.28 28.78
C ARG A 2 -35.25 32.51 28.19
N ILE A 3 -35.22 32.22 26.89
CA ILE A 3 -36.33 31.49 26.22
C ILE A 3 -35.84 30.41 25.24
N PHE A 4 -34.57 30.36 24.85
CA PHE A 4 -34.13 29.44 23.77
C PHE A 4 -33.47 28.12 24.19
N THR A 5 -33.24 27.86 25.48
CA THR A 5 -32.49 26.65 25.92
C THR A 5 -33.40 25.48 26.34
N ILE A 6 -34.73 25.63 26.31
CA ILE A 6 -35.67 24.60 26.81
C ILE A 6 -36.29 23.75 25.67
N TYR A 7 -36.09 24.11 24.40
CA TYR A 7 -36.71 23.40 23.28
C TYR A 7 -35.95 22.17 22.76
N PHE A 8 -34.73 21.89 23.24
CA PHE A 8 -33.99 20.69 22.82
C PHE A 8 -34.30 19.44 23.69
N LEU A 9 -34.96 19.63 24.84
CA LEU A 9 -35.32 18.55 25.77
C LEU A 9 -36.73 17.99 25.56
N PHE A 10 -37.52 18.54 24.63
CA PHE A 10 -38.92 18.17 24.43
C PHE A 10 -39.17 17.28 23.19
N THR A 11 -38.17 17.04 22.34
CA THR A 11 -38.31 16.15 21.18
C THR A 11 -37.95 14.69 21.47
N LEU A 12 -37.33 14.38 22.61
CA LEU A 12 -37.15 12.98 23.07
C LEU A 12 -38.41 12.38 23.74
N GLY A 13 -39.39 13.20 24.12
CA GLY A 13 -40.56 12.75 24.89
C GLY A 13 -41.73 12.20 24.09
N LEU A 14 -41.72 12.27 22.75
CA LEU A 14 -42.88 11.96 21.91
C LEU A 14 -42.79 10.62 21.15
N ILE A 15 -41.75 9.82 21.36
CA ILE A 15 -41.65 8.45 20.78
C ILE A 15 -42.13 7.38 21.79
N ALA A 16 -42.42 7.76 23.04
CA ALA A 16 -42.74 6.81 24.11
C ALA A 16 -44.21 6.36 24.21
N LYS A 17 -45.03 6.53 23.17
CA LYS A 17 -46.48 6.21 23.27
C LYS A 17 -46.95 4.93 22.60
N ASP A 18 -46.08 4.23 21.85
CA ASP A 18 -46.43 2.96 21.18
C ASP A 18 -45.36 1.86 21.31
N MET A 19 -44.70 1.72 22.48
CA MET A 19 -43.79 0.59 22.72
C MET A 19 -44.35 -0.40 23.75
N PRO A 20 -44.58 -1.67 23.38
CA PRO A 20 -44.75 -2.74 24.35
C PRO A 20 -43.38 -3.10 24.95
N ASP A 21 -43.33 -3.17 26.28
CA ASP A 21 -42.23 -3.62 27.14
C ASP A 21 -40.86 -2.91 27.02
N LYS A 22 -40.16 -2.84 28.16
CA LYS A 22 -38.86 -2.18 28.34
C LYS A 22 -37.86 -2.65 27.28
N VAL A 23 -37.45 -1.73 26.41
CA VAL A 23 -36.43 -1.98 25.39
C VAL A 23 -35.05 -1.94 26.07
N GLU A 24 -34.46 -3.11 26.33
CA GLU A 24 -33.14 -3.24 26.96
C GLU A 24 -32.05 -3.31 25.89
N VAL A 25 -31.16 -2.32 25.87
CA VAL A 25 -29.97 -2.32 25.00
C VAL A 25 -28.94 -3.29 25.60
N MET A 26 -28.43 -4.20 24.77
CA MET A 26 -27.50 -5.24 25.17
C MET A 26 -26.09 -4.88 24.68
N ILE A 27 -25.14 -4.83 25.61
CA ILE A 27 -23.72 -4.72 25.27
C ILE A 27 -23.23 -6.08 24.79
N LEU A 28 -22.57 -6.11 23.63
CA LEU A 28 -22.08 -7.35 23.03
C LEU A 28 -20.91 -7.93 23.84
N SER A 29 -19.92 -7.09 24.17
CA SER A 29 -18.70 -7.42 24.91
C SER A 29 -18.20 -6.15 25.62
N ASP A 30 -17.37 -6.29 26.65
CA ASP A 30 -16.74 -5.15 27.33
C ASP A 30 -15.70 -4.43 26.43
N LYS A 31 -15.35 -5.02 25.28
CA LYS A 31 -14.41 -4.49 24.28
C LYS A 31 -15.07 -3.62 23.20
N VAL A 32 -16.39 -3.53 23.22
CA VAL A 32 -17.19 -2.78 22.26
C VAL A 32 -18.14 -1.87 23.02
N GLY A 33 -18.44 -0.71 22.46
CA GLY A 33 -19.42 0.21 23.01
C GLY A 33 -20.84 -0.38 23.12
N THR A 34 -21.75 0.41 23.68
CA THR A 34 -23.21 0.15 23.62
C THR A 34 -23.75 0.18 22.18
N GLU A 35 -23.00 0.85 21.32
CA GLU A 35 -23.17 0.99 19.88
C GLU A 35 -21.86 0.50 19.26
N ILE A 36 -21.95 -0.36 18.26
CA ILE A 36 -20.81 -0.95 17.56
C ILE A 36 -20.48 -0.02 16.40
N ASP A 37 -19.35 0.69 16.53
CA ASP A 37 -18.95 1.66 15.54
C ASP A 37 -18.28 1.02 14.30
N GLU A 38 -17.97 1.86 13.30
CA GLU A 38 -17.31 1.40 12.08
C GLU A 38 -15.91 0.83 12.30
N HIS A 39 -15.18 1.32 13.31
CA HIS A 39 -13.81 0.93 13.62
C HIS A 39 -13.77 -0.41 14.34
N GLU A 40 -14.62 -0.59 15.34
CA GLU A 40 -14.86 -1.82 16.09
C GLU A 40 -15.36 -2.91 15.15
N ASN A 41 -16.35 -2.62 14.30
CA ASN A 41 -16.83 -3.59 13.31
C ASN A 41 -15.74 -3.97 12.30
N ARG A 42 -14.87 -3.02 11.91
CA ARG A 42 -13.77 -3.28 10.97
C ARG A 42 -12.65 -4.11 11.62
N PHE A 43 -12.30 -3.82 12.86
CA PHE A 43 -11.26 -4.50 13.62
C PHE A 43 -11.69 -5.92 14.00
N TYR A 44 -12.86 -6.04 14.65
CA TYR A 44 -13.38 -7.32 15.14
C TYR A 44 -14.13 -8.13 14.09
N ARG A 45 -14.46 -7.54 12.93
CA ARG A 45 -15.23 -8.17 11.84
C ARG A 45 -16.54 -8.78 12.35
N ILE A 46 -17.29 -8.02 13.14
CA ILE A 46 -18.52 -8.49 13.80
C ILE A 46 -19.62 -8.76 12.76
N PHE A 47 -19.76 -7.87 11.77
CA PHE A 47 -20.74 -7.97 10.68
C PHE A 47 -20.06 -7.86 9.30
N PRO A 48 -19.29 -8.86 8.87
CA PRO A 48 -18.47 -8.78 7.66
C PRO A 48 -19.30 -8.66 6.37
N ASN A 49 -20.57 -9.09 6.42
CA ASN A 49 -21.49 -9.05 5.28
C ASN A 49 -22.22 -7.70 5.12
N GLU A 50 -22.16 -6.83 6.13
CA GLU A 50 -22.87 -5.55 6.13
C GLU A 50 -21.93 -4.43 5.66
N LYS A 51 -21.83 -4.28 4.33
CA LYS A 51 -21.01 -3.23 3.70
C LYS A 51 -21.53 -1.83 4.06
N GLY A 52 -20.60 -0.92 4.35
CA GLY A 52 -20.89 0.48 4.65
C GLY A 52 -21.55 0.69 6.01
N LEU A 53 -21.37 -0.22 6.97
CA LEU A 53 -21.86 -0.07 8.33
C LEU A 53 -21.24 1.18 8.98
N ILE A 54 -22.11 2.04 9.52
CA ILE A 54 -21.74 3.24 10.29
C ILE A 54 -21.84 2.92 11.78
N ASP A 55 -22.94 2.31 12.18
CA ASP A 55 -23.26 1.98 13.56
C ASP A 55 -24.19 0.76 13.61
N ALA A 56 -24.09 -0.03 14.67
CA ALA A 56 -25.05 -1.08 14.98
C ALA A 56 -25.34 -1.22 16.48
N GLN A 57 -26.61 -1.42 16.82
CA GLN A 57 -27.07 -1.60 18.19
C GLN A 57 -27.88 -2.88 18.37
N ILE A 58 -27.60 -3.63 19.45
CA ILE A 58 -28.33 -4.85 19.81
C ILE A 58 -29.31 -4.54 20.93
N VAL A 59 -30.55 -4.96 20.74
CA VAL A 59 -31.67 -4.72 21.65
C VAL A 59 -32.36 -6.03 21.98
N ARG A 60 -32.55 -6.33 23.26
CA ARG A 60 -33.32 -7.51 23.68
C ARG A 60 -34.81 -7.27 23.41
N ILE A 61 -35.45 -8.21 22.71
CA ILE A 61 -36.92 -8.24 22.56
C ILE A 61 -37.52 -9.16 23.61
N ASN A 62 -36.91 -10.33 23.80
CA ASN A 62 -37.25 -11.29 24.84
C ASN A 62 -36.03 -12.20 25.12
N ASP A 63 -36.16 -13.18 26.00
CA ASP A 63 -35.04 -14.05 26.41
C ASP A 63 -34.45 -14.93 25.29
N ILE A 64 -35.14 -15.03 24.15
CA ILE A 64 -34.79 -15.92 23.03
C ILE A 64 -34.37 -15.11 21.79
N LYS A 65 -34.86 -13.88 21.64
CA LYS A 65 -34.72 -13.06 20.44
C LYS A 65 -34.19 -11.66 20.75
N PHE A 66 -33.21 -11.27 19.97
CA PHE A 66 -32.57 -9.97 19.97
C PHE A 66 -32.83 -9.29 18.61
N ARG A 67 -32.94 -7.97 18.63
CA ARG A 67 -33.03 -7.11 17.45
C ARG A 67 -31.69 -6.45 17.24
N LEU A 68 -31.17 -6.54 16.02
CA LEU A 68 -30.00 -5.80 15.59
C LEU A 68 -30.45 -4.64 14.70
N LEU A 69 -30.17 -3.42 15.14
CA LEU A 69 -30.44 -2.18 14.41
C LEU A 69 -29.13 -1.76 13.74
N ILE A 70 -29.09 -1.72 12.42
CA ILE A 70 -27.87 -1.37 11.66
C ILE A 70 -28.15 -0.07 10.90
N VAL A 71 -27.25 0.89 11.01
CA VAL A 71 -27.20 2.08 10.17
C VAL A 71 -26.06 1.89 9.18
N LYS A 72 -26.34 2.02 7.89
CA LYS A 72 -25.32 1.89 6.84
C LYS A 72 -25.40 2.98 5.79
N ASN A 73 -24.25 3.39 5.27
CA ASN A 73 -24.13 4.26 4.11
C ASN A 73 -24.08 3.42 2.83
N ILE A 74 -25.05 3.62 1.94
CA ILE A 74 -25.04 3.03 0.60
C ILE A 74 -25.16 4.18 -0.40
N ASN A 75 -24.11 4.38 -1.20
CA ASN A 75 -24.03 5.41 -2.24
C ASN A 75 -24.32 6.83 -1.72
N GLY A 76 -23.80 7.17 -0.53
CA GLY A 76 -23.98 8.49 0.09
C GLY A 76 -25.32 8.68 0.81
N GLN A 77 -26.16 7.65 0.90
CA GLN A 77 -27.43 7.69 1.62
C GLN A 77 -27.44 6.74 2.82
N GLU A 78 -27.89 7.25 3.96
CA GLU A 78 -28.09 6.44 5.16
C GLU A 78 -29.32 5.56 5.06
N LYS A 79 -29.14 4.25 5.27
CA LYS A 79 -30.21 3.25 5.33
C LYS A 79 -30.19 2.55 6.67
N LYS A 80 -31.36 2.48 7.31
CA LYS A 80 -31.58 1.75 8.56
C LYS A 80 -32.11 0.35 8.24
N VAL A 81 -31.38 -0.67 8.66
CA VAL A 81 -31.75 -2.07 8.49
C VAL A 81 -32.01 -2.69 9.84
N ARG A 82 -33.02 -3.56 9.90
CA ARG A 82 -33.35 -4.34 11.08
C ARG A 82 -33.09 -5.80 10.80
N ARG A 83 -32.37 -6.45 11.69
CA ARG A 83 -32.11 -7.89 11.71
C ARG A 83 -32.50 -8.46 13.07
N TYR A 84 -32.56 -9.77 13.14
CA TYR A 84 -32.87 -10.50 14.37
C TYR A 84 -31.80 -11.54 14.61
N LEU A 85 -31.43 -11.69 15.87
CA LEU A 85 -30.50 -12.69 16.35
C LEU A 85 -31.20 -13.56 17.40
N THR A 86 -30.87 -14.83 17.41
CA THR A 86 -31.21 -15.76 18.49
C THR A 86 -30.23 -15.61 19.65
N LYS A 87 -30.59 -16.13 20.82
CA LYS A 87 -29.69 -16.16 21.98
C LYS A 87 -28.35 -16.85 21.69
N ASN A 88 -28.36 -17.93 20.93
CA ASN A 88 -27.15 -18.67 20.57
C ASN A 88 -26.25 -17.83 19.67
N GLU A 89 -26.81 -17.22 18.61
CA GLU A 89 -26.04 -16.33 17.71
C GLU A 89 -25.45 -15.13 18.47
N PHE A 90 -26.20 -14.55 19.41
CA PHE A 90 -25.67 -13.48 20.26
C PHE A 90 -24.51 -13.95 21.14
N GLN A 91 -24.62 -15.14 21.75
CA GLN A 91 -23.55 -15.69 22.59
C GLN A 91 -22.31 -16.07 21.77
N GLU A 92 -22.48 -16.58 20.55
CA GLU A 92 -21.39 -16.87 19.63
C GLU A 92 -20.65 -15.60 19.21
N LEU A 93 -21.39 -14.54 18.83
CA LEU A 93 -20.80 -13.25 18.50
C LEU A 93 -20.07 -12.63 19.70
N ARG A 94 -20.66 -12.71 20.89
CA ARG A 94 -20.01 -12.24 22.12
C ARG A 94 -18.69 -12.96 22.36
N LYS A 95 -18.71 -14.30 22.33
CA LYS A 95 -17.50 -15.10 22.53
C LYS A 95 -16.43 -14.78 21.48
N TYR A 96 -16.84 -14.61 20.22
CA TYR A 96 -15.93 -14.27 19.13
C TYR A 96 -15.20 -12.93 19.35
N VAL A 97 -15.89 -11.91 19.89
CA VAL A 97 -15.27 -10.63 20.23
C VAL A 97 -14.44 -10.74 21.50
N ASP A 98 -14.93 -11.47 22.50
CA ASP A 98 -14.23 -11.69 23.77
C ASP A 98 -12.89 -12.43 23.59
N ASP A 99 -12.77 -13.31 22.58
CA ASP A 99 -11.54 -14.07 22.29
C ASP A 99 -10.47 -13.24 21.51
N GLN A 100 -10.82 -12.04 21.01
CA GLN A 100 -9.92 -11.18 20.21
C GLN A 100 -9.14 -10.17 21.07
N PRO A 101 -8.01 -9.60 20.60
CA PRO A 101 -7.28 -8.57 21.34
C PRO A 101 -8.11 -7.28 21.53
N GLU A 102 -7.77 -6.46 22.51
CA GLU A 102 -8.41 -5.15 22.68
C GLU A 102 -8.03 -4.20 21.54
N LEU A 103 -8.98 -3.36 21.12
CA LEU A 103 -8.76 -2.29 20.16
C LEU A 103 -8.00 -1.15 20.86
N THR A 104 -6.68 -1.14 20.69
CA THR A 104 -5.81 -0.05 21.17
C THR A 104 -5.64 1.04 20.11
N GLU A 105 -5.20 2.24 20.49
CA GLU A 105 -4.85 3.30 19.53
C GLU A 105 -3.78 2.84 18.53
N GLU A 106 -2.79 2.07 18.99
CA GLU A 106 -1.76 1.48 18.11
C GLU A 106 -2.36 0.48 17.12
N ALA A 107 -3.29 -0.36 17.57
CA ALA A 107 -4.01 -1.30 16.71
C ALA A 107 -4.91 -0.59 15.70
N MET A 108 -5.52 0.53 16.10
CA MET A 108 -6.30 1.40 15.22
C MET A 108 -5.40 2.05 14.17
N VAL A 109 -4.26 2.61 14.57
CA VAL A 109 -3.26 3.17 13.64
C VAL A 109 -2.78 2.09 12.66
N ALA A 110 -2.38 0.91 13.14
CA ALA A 110 -1.95 -0.21 12.28
C ALA A 110 -3.07 -0.69 11.33
N MET A 111 -4.32 -0.69 11.78
CA MET A 111 -5.49 -1.01 10.95
C MET A 111 -5.60 -0.01 9.79
N TYR A 112 -5.40 1.29 10.04
CA TYR A 112 -5.48 2.34 9.04
C TYR A 112 -4.20 2.51 8.19
N GLU A 113 -3.02 2.22 8.73
CA GLU A 113 -1.72 2.28 8.04
C GLU A 113 -1.65 1.30 6.86
N GLY A 114 -2.35 0.17 6.94
CA GLY A 114 -2.43 -0.76 5.83
C GLY A 114 -3.52 -0.43 4.78
N MET A 115 -4.34 0.59 5.04
CA MET A 115 -5.44 1.03 4.16
C MET A 115 -5.02 2.20 3.27
N ASP A 116 -3.81 2.13 2.72
CA ASP A 116 -3.29 3.10 1.75
C ASP A 116 -4.25 3.34 0.58
N PHE A 117 -5.13 2.38 0.26
CA PHE A 117 -6.21 2.55 -0.71
C PHE A 117 -7.13 3.74 -0.42
N LEU A 118 -7.40 4.06 0.85
CA LEU A 118 -8.25 5.21 1.23
C LEU A 118 -7.56 6.55 0.94
N ARG A 119 -6.23 6.56 0.90
CA ARG A 119 -5.39 7.75 0.67
C ARG A 119 -4.58 7.66 -0.63
N ALA A 120 -4.91 6.68 -1.47
CA ALA A 120 -4.16 6.29 -2.66
C ALA A 120 -3.84 7.48 -3.56
N GLU A 121 -4.86 8.28 -3.87
CA GLU A 121 -4.75 9.49 -4.69
C GLU A 121 -3.75 10.49 -4.10
N LYS A 122 -3.83 10.74 -2.79
CA LYS A 122 -2.93 11.67 -2.09
C LYS A 122 -1.48 11.16 -2.13
N ILE A 123 -1.27 9.88 -1.81
CA ILE A 123 0.06 9.26 -1.80
C ILE A 123 0.68 9.32 -3.19
N ILE A 124 -0.06 8.93 -4.24
CA ILE A 124 0.42 8.92 -5.63
C ILE A 124 0.77 10.33 -6.14
N ASN A 125 0.00 11.33 -5.72
CA ASN A 125 0.27 12.72 -6.08
C ASN A 125 1.53 13.28 -5.41
N GLU A 126 1.81 12.88 -4.16
CA GLU A 126 3.01 13.26 -3.40
C GLU A 126 4.30 12.60 -3.92
N ILE A 127 4.21 11.47 -4.64
CA ILE A 127 5.38 10.81 -5.23
C ILE A 127 6.07 11.76 -6.23
N PRO A 128 7.39 12.00 -6.08
CA PRO A 128 8.15 12.84 -7.01
C PRO A 128 8.11 12.22 -8.41
N LYS A 129 8.01 13.06 -9.45
CA LYS A 129 7.96 12.62 -10.86
C LYS A 129 9.12 13.26 -11.61
N PRO A 130 9.80 12.55 -12.53
CA PRO A 130 9.55 11.17 -12.96
C PRO A 130 10.09 10.12 -11.97
N GLN A 131 9.37 9.01 -11.78
CA GLN A 131 9.73 7.94 -10.86
C GLN A 131 9.48 6.57 -11.48
N TYR A 132 10.44 5.65 -11.37
CA TYR A 132 10.21 4.27 -11.78
C TYR A 132 9.26 3.57 -10.80
N VAL A 133 8.21 2.95 -11.34
CA VAL A 133 7.17 2.26 -10.60
C VAL A 133 6.86 0.88 -11.21
N VAL A 134 6.39 0.00 -10.35
CA VAL A 134 5.90 -1.33 -10.74
C VAL A 134 4.44 -1.43 -10.33
N LEU A 135 3.55 -1.55 -11.31
CA LEU A 135 2.11 -1.62 -11.10
C LEU A 135 1.60 -3.06 -11.28
N ARG A 136 0.63 -3.44 -10.45
CA ARG A 136 -0.26 -4.58 -10.68
C ARG A 136 -1.69 -4.08 -10.75
N TYR A 137 -2.37 -4.35 -11.85
CA TYR A 137 -3.75 -3.93 -12.09
C TYR A 137 -4.61 -5.11 -12.56
N SER A 138 -5.93 -4.89 -12.64
CA SER A 138 -6.95 -5.89 -12.97
C SER A 138 -6.53 -6.82 -14.13
N GLN A 139 -6.66 -8.13 -13.91
CA GLN A 139 -6.13 -9.26 -14.73
C GLN A 139 -4.69 -9.74 -14.44
N LYS A 140 -4.08 -9.39 -13.30
CA LYS A 140 -2.72 -9.83 -12.89
C LYS A 140 -1.59 -9.41 -13.84
N LYS A 141 -1.85 -8.49 -14.77
CA LYS A 141 -0.79 -7.94 -15.64
C LYS A 141 0.08 -7.00 -14.81
N LYS A 142 1.39 -7.24 -14.87
CA LYS A 142 2.41 -6.40 -14.24
C LYS A 142 2.91 -5.40 -15.28
N ILE A 143 2.84 -4.11 -14.97
CA ILE A 143 3.47 -3.06 -15.78
C ILE A 143 4.67 -2.51 -15.03
N ASN A 144 5.76 -2.33 -15.76
CA ASN A 144 6.99 -1.72 -15.28
C ASN A 144 7.26 -0.50 -16.14
N GLY A 145 7.52 0.65 -15.53
CA GLY A 145 7.85 1.85 -16.28
C GLY A 145 8.02 3.07 -15.39
N THR A 146 8.19 4.22 -16.04
CA THR A 146 8.38 5.50 -15.37
C THR A 146 7.04 6.22 -15.26
N LEU A 147 6.55 6.41 -14.04
CA LEU A 147 5.46 7.33 -13.75
C LEU A 147 5.96 8.76 -13.94
N PHE A 148 5.42 9.45 -14.93
CA PHE A 148 5.81 10.84 -15.20
C PHE A 148 4.66 11.83 -14.98
N LYS A 149 3.40 11.37 -14.95
CA LYS A 149 2.23 12.23 -14.84
C LYS A 149 1.04 11.50 -14.23
N VAL A 150 0.25 12.24 -13.45
CA VAL A 150 -1.02 11.78 -12.86
C VAL A 150 -2.06 12.88 -13.10
N GLU A 151 -3.16 12.54 -13.75
CA GLU A 151 -4.29 13.45 -14.01
C GLU A 151 -5.60 12.69 -13.79
N GLU A 152 -6.55 13.29 -13.08
CA GLU A 152 -7.91 12.73 -12.91
C GLU A 152 -7.94 11.24 -12.52
N ASN A 153 -7.08 10.83 -11.57
CA ASN A 153 -6.91 9.43 -11.14
C ASN A 153 -6.40 8.45 -12.23
N ILE A 154 -5.77 8.97 -13.29
CA ILE A 154 -5.11 8.19 -14.33
C ILE A 154 -3.59 8.37 -14.20
N LEU A 155 -2.90 7.23 -14.10
CA LEU A 155 -1.44 7.15 -14.07
C LEU A 155 -0.91 7.00 -15.50
N HIS A 156 -0.04 7.91 -15.92
CA HIS A 156 0.66 7.82 -17.19
C HIS A 156 2.06 7.22 -16.99
N ILE A 157 2.25 6.01 -17.51
CA ILE A 157 3.45 5.20 -17.32
C ILE A 157 4.18 5.08 -18.64
N GLN A 158 5.40 5.60 -18.71
CA GLN A 158 6.28 5.39 -19.86
C GLN A 158 6.96 4.03 -19.74
N THR A 159 6.65 3.11 -20.66
CA THR A 159 7.31 1.82 -20.79
C THR A 159 8.39 1.88 -21.88
N ALA A 160 9.08 0.76 -22.14
CA ALA A 160 10.10 0.68 -23.19
C ALA A 160 9.53 0.91 -24.61
N THR A 161 8.24 0.66 -24.83
CA THR A 161 7.61 0.68 -26.17
C THR A 161 6.48 1.70 -26.31
N SER A 162 5.79 2.06 -25.23
CA SER A 162 4.56 2.85 -25.26
C SER A 162 4.33 3.62 -23.96
N ILE A 163 3.43 4.60 -24.02
CA ILE A 163 2.85 5.22 -22.83
C ILE A 163 1.56 4.47 -22.49
N GLU A 164 1.52 3.83 -21.34
CA GLU A 164 0.36 3.13 -20.80
C GLU A 164 -0.42 4.06 -19.87
N GLN A 165 -1.74 3.97 -19.92
CA GLN A 165 -2.65 4.72 -19.04
C GLN A 165 -3.39 3.73 -18.16
N VAL A 166 -3.30 3.92 -16.84
CA VAL A 166 -3.89 2.99 -15.86
C VAL A 166 -4.74 3.80 -14.88
N SER A 167 -6.01 3.43 -14.74
CA SER A 167 -6.88 4.00 -13.71
C SER A 167 -6.42 3.55 -12.32
N LEU A 168 -6.44 4.47 -11.36
CA LEU A 168 -6.14 4.20 -9.96
C LEU A 168 -7.13 3.20 -9.35
N ASP A 169 -8.40 3.23 -9.78
CA ASP A 169 -9.45 2.32 -9.31
C ASP A 169 -9.19 0.85 -9.69
N ASP A 170 -8.48 0.63 -10.79
CA ASP A 170 -8.17 -0.71 -11.30
C ASP A 170 -6.87 -1.29 -10.71
N LEU A 171 -6.21 -0.52 -9.84
CA LEU A 171 -4.86 -0.80 -9.37
C LEU A 171 -4.89 -1.54 -8.03
N TYR A 172 -4.22 -2.69 -7.99
CA TYR A 172 -4.14 -3.50 -6.77
C TYR A 172 -2.95 -3.12 -5.92
N LYS A 173 -1.79 -2.95 -6.55
CA LYS A 173 -0.52 -2.69 -5.88
C LYS A 173 0.36 -1.80 -6.75
N MET A 174 1.05 -0.87 -6.10
CA MET A 174 2.10 -0.08 -6.71
C MET A 174 3.35 -0.18 -5.84
N SER A 175 4.49 -0.44 -6.47
CA SER A 175 5.79 -0.35 -5.81
C SER A 175 6.60 0.78 -6.42
N TYR A 176 7.22 1.60 -5.57
CA TYR A 176 8.08 2.72 -5.97
C TYR A 176 9.28 2.85 -5.03
N ARG A 177 10.21 3.75 -5.35
CA ARG A 177 11.36 4.07 -4.51
C ARG A 177 11.23 5.52 -4.07
N SER A 178 11.07 5.78 -2.78
CA SER A 178 10.93 7.13 -2.23
C SER A 178 12.24 7.92 -2.26
N SER A 179 13.38 7.23 -2.17
CA SER A 179 14.72 7.81 -2.23
C SER A 179 15.72 6.78 -2.75
N ILE A 180 16.83 7.24 -3.30
CA ILE A 180 18.00 6.39 -3.56
C ILE A 180 18.74 6.24 -2.24
N GLY A 181 18.96 5.00 -1.79
CA GLY A 181 19.68 4.75 -0.55
C GLY A 181 21.11 5.32 -0.60
N ASN A 182 21.64 5.75 0.55
CA ASN A 182 23.03 6.20 0.61
C ASN A 182 23.98 4.99 0.56
N TYR A 183 24.56 4.78 -0.61
CA TYR A 183 25.52 3.71 -0.87
C TYR A 183 26.93 4.23 -1.14
N ASP A 184 27.28 5.44 -0.69
CA ASP A 184 28.59 6.04 -1.00
C ASP A 184 29.77 5.17 -0.52
N HIS A 185 29.57 4.35 0.51
CA HIS A 185 30.56 3.39 0.99
C HIS A 185 30.96 2.32 -0.05
N ILE A 186 30.07 1.94 -0.98
CA ILE A 186 30.43 0.99 -2.06
C ILE A 186 31.03 1.70 -3.29
N ARG A 187 30.94 3.03 -3.38
CA ARG A 187 31.39 3.81 -4.54
C ARG A 187 32.86 3.53 -4.91
N PRO A 188 33.83 3.52 -3.97
CA PRO A 188 35.22 3.21 -4.31
C PRO A 188 35.40 1.79 -4.89
N TYR A 189 34.62 0.82 -4.39
CA TYR A 189 34.68 -0.57 -4.85
C TYR A 189 34.11 -0.73 -6.26
N ILE A 190 33.01 -0.03 -6.58
CA ILE A 190 32.45 -0.01 -7.95
C ILE A 190 33.45 0.61 -8.93
N PHE A 191 34.10 1.71 -8.55
CA PHE A 191 35.14 2.34 -9.38
C PHE A 191 36.32 1.41 -9.64
N ALA A 192 36.82 0.73 -8.58
CA ALA A 192 37.89 -0.26 -8.73
C ALA A 192 37.47 -1.41 -9.65
N LEU A 193 36.27 -1.97 -9.45
CA LEU A 193 35.76 -3.10 -10.21
C LEU A 193 35.56 -2.75 -11.69
N THR A 194 34.93 -1.60 -11.98
CA THR A 194 34.68 -1.15 -13.35
C THR A 194 35.98 -0.80 -14.08
N GLY A 195 36.93 -0.11 -13.43
CA GLY A 195 38.27 0.12 -13.99
C GLY A 195 38.99 -1.19 -14.33
N LEU A 196 39.02 -2.15 -13.38
CA LEU A 196 39.63 -3.47 -13.63
C LEU A 196 38.90 -4.27 -14.72
N SER A 197 37.57 -4.14 -14.81
CA SER A 197 36.79 -4.78 -15.88
C SER A 197 37.15 -4.21 -17.25
N GLY A 198 37.32 -2.90 -17.38
CA GLY A 198 37.76 -2.24 -18.61
C GLY A 198 39.17 -2.66 -19.02
N LEU A 199 40.07 -2.83 -18.05
CA LEU A 199 41.39 -3.41 -18.29
C LEU A 199 41.29 -4.86 -18.79
N GLY A 200 40.43 -5.68 -18.18
CA GLY A 200 40.16 -7.06 -18.60
C GLY A 200 39.61 -7.15 -20.02
N MET A 201 38.62 -6.31 -20.35
CA MET A 201 38.06 -6.21 -21.71
C MET A 201 39.12 -5.80 -22.72
N ALA A 202 40.01 -4.86 -22.37
CA ALA A 202 41.11 -4.46 -23.26
C ALA A 202 42.15 -5.58 -23.45
N ARG A 203 42.38 -6.43 -22.45
CA ARG A 203 43.24 -7.63 -22.61
C ARG A 203 42.62 -8.63 -23.57
N VAL A 204 41.32 -8.92 -23.42
CA VAL A 204 40.59 -9.79 -24.34
C VAL A 204 40.60 -9.21 -25.76
N TYR A 205 40.44 -7.90 -25.89
CA TYR A 205 40.50 -7.20 -27.17
C TYR A 205 41.89 -7.30 -27.83
N ASN A 206 42.96 -7.20 -27.04
CA ASN A 206 44.33 -7.37 -27.54
C ASN A 206 44.61 -8.82 -27.95
N SER A 207 44.12 -9.83 -27.23
CA SER A 207 44.37 -11.24 -27.57
C SER A 207 43.68 -11.70 -28.85
N GLN A 208 42.68 -10.96 -29.32
CA GLN A 208 42.02 -11.21 -30.61
C GLN A 208 42.75 -10.58 -31.80
N ARG A 209 43.84 -9.82 -31.56
CA ARG A 209 44.56 -9.11 -32.61
C ARG A 209 45.92 -9.73 -32.90
N PRO A 210 46.34 -9.74 -34.17
CA PRO A 210 47.68 -10.16 -34.54
C PRO A 210 48.72 -9.17 -33.98
N ASP A 211 49.91 -9.69 -33.70
CA ASP A 211 51.02 -8.88 -33.23
C ASP A 211 51.42 -7.86 -34.30
N THR A 212 51.51 -6.60 -33.89
CA THR A 212 52.01 -5.51 -34.71
C THR A 212 53.50 -5.32 -34.48
N TYR A 213 54.28 -5.26 -35.56
CA TYR A 213 55.73 -5.04 -35.51
C TYR A 213 56.08 -3.63 -35.98
N ASN A 214 57.18 -3.08 -35.47
CA ASN A 214 57.73 -1.83 -35.98
C ASN A 214 58.56 -2.05 -37.27
N GLN A 215 59.08 -0.97 -37.84
CA GLN A 215 59.95 -1.00 -39.02
C GLN A 215 61.24 -1.84 -38.86
N TYR A 216 61.59 -2.22 -37.63
CA TYR A 216 62.75 -3.05 -37.29
C TYR A 216 62.38 -4.50 -36.92
N GLY A 217 61.12 -4.92 -37.12
CA GLY A 217 60.67 -6.28 -36.80
C GLY A 217 60.51 -6.55 -35.29
N ILE A 218 60.43 -5.52 -34.45
CA ILE A 218 60.25 -5.64 -33.00
C ILE A 218 58.75 -5.55 -32.66
N PRO A 219 58.19 -6.48 -31.86
CA PRO A 219 56.79 -6.42 -31.41
C PRO A 219 56.45 -5.12 -30.65
N ARG A 220 55.34 -4.48 -31.01
CA ARG A 220 54.81 -3.25 -30.39
C ARG A 220 53.98 -3.54 -29.14
N ASN A 221 54.63 -4.03 -28.09
CA ASN A 221 53.98 -4.28 -26.79
C ASN A 221 53.48 -2.99 -26.11
N ASP A 222 54.05 -1.84 -26.49
CA ASP A 222 53.60 -0.52 -26.07
C ASP A 222 52.15 -0.22 -26.52
N LEU A 223 51.74 -0.67 -27.71
CA LEU A 223 50.36 -0.54 -28.18
C LEU A 223 49.38 -1.37 -27.36
N ASN A 224 49.82 -2.57 -26.93
CA ASN A 224 49.02 -3.42 -26.05
C ASN A 224 48.82 -2.78 -24.68
N ALA A 225 49.87 -2.19 -24.11
CA ALA A 225 49.79 -1.45 -22.85
C ALA A 225 48.92 -0.19 -22.97
N TYR A 226 49.09 0.58 -24.05
CA TYR A 226 48.27 1.77 -24.33
C TYR A 226 46.77 1.43 -24.38
N ARG A 227 46.39 0.36 -25.08
CA ARG A 227 44.99 -0.09 -25.14
C ARG A 227 44.45 -0.56 -23.80
N GLN A 228 45.28 -1.21 -22.97
CA GLN A 228 44.87 -1.60 -21.61
C GLN A 228 44.63 -0.39 -20.71
N ILE A 229 45.49 0.64 -20.80
CA ILE A 229 45.29 1.91 -20.07
C ILE A 229 44.02 2.60 -20.54
N ILE A 230 43.77 2.65 -21.86
CA ILE A 230 42.51 3.18 -22.40
C ILE A 230 41.30 2.39 -21.89
N GLY A 231 41.38 1.05 -21.89
CA GLY A 231 40.32 0.21 -21.35
C GLY A 231 40.03 0.50 -19.89
N PHE A 232 41.07 0.64 -19.07
CA PHE A 232 40.94 1.05 -17.67
C PHE A 232 40.27 2.41 -17.50
N ILE A 233 40.68 3.42 -18.29
CA ILE A 233 40.09 4.76 -18.28
C ILE A 233 38.61 4.71 -18.68
N PHE A 234 38.25 3.97 -19.73
CA PHE A 234 36.84 3.78 -20.10
C PHE A 234 36.05 3.12 -18.98
N GLY A 235 36.60 2.09 -18.34
CA GLY A 235 36.00 1.46 -17.17
C GLY A 235 35.72 2.48 -16.04
N LEU A 236 36.65 3.40 -15.79
CA LEU A 236 36.50 4.46 -14.79
C LEU A 236 35.45 5.52 -15.18
N ILE A 237 35.37 5.90 -16.45
CA ILE A 237 34.40 6.90 -16.93
C ILE A 237 32.97 6.40 -16.73
N PHE A 238 32.71 5.11 -16.94
CA PHE A 238 31.38 4.52 -16.75
C PHE A 238 31.09 4.13 -15.29
N SER A 239 32.03 4.28 -14.37
CA SER A 239 31.86 3.86 -12.97
C SER A 239 30.69 4.55 -12.27
N SER A 240 30.43 5.83 -12.57
CA SER A 240 29.32 6.57 -11.96
C SER A 240 27.97 6.00 -12.38
N GLU A 241 27.79 5.68 -13.66
CA GLU A 241 26.54 5.10 -14.17
C GLU A 241 26.30 3.71 -13.61
N VAL A 242 27.36 2.90 -13.53
CA VAL A 242 27.29 1.57 -12.90
C VAL A 242 26.98 1.69 -11.42
N PHE A 243 27.56 2.66 -10.72
CA PHE A 243 27.26 2.94 -9.32
C PHE A 243 25.78 3.30 -9.17
N ASP A 244 25.27 4.28 -9.91
CA ASP A 244 23.88 4.73 -9.82
C ASP A 244 22.90 3.58 -10.13
N ALA A 245 23.21 2.73 -11.12
CA ALA A 245 22.42 1.54 -11.43
C ALA A 245 22.42 0.53 -10.26
N VAL A 246 23.59 0.23 -9.68
CA VAL A 246 23.71 -0.68 -8.54
C VAL A 246 23.02 -0.11 -7.29
N SER A 247 23.21 1.17 -6.99
CA SER A 247 22.54 1.88 -5.89
C SER A 247 21.02 1.82 -6.06
N THR A 248 20.53 2.03 -7.29
CA THR A 248 19.10 1.93 -7.62
C THR A 248 18.57 0.51 -7.42
N LEU A 249 19.36 -0.53 -7.74
CA LEU A 249 18.95 -1.92 -7.52
C LEU A 249 18.95 -2.30 -6.04
N LEU A 250 19.94 -1.85 -5.27
CA LEU A 250 20.11 -2.14 -3.84
C LEU A 250 19.12 -1.40 -2.96
N THR A 251 18.69 -0.21 -3.37
CA THR A 251 17.63 0.54 -2.70
C THR A 251 16.43 -0.40 -2.51
N PRO A 252 15.70 -0.37 -1.39
CA PRO A 252 14.45 -1.12 -1.22
C PRO A 252 13.29 -0.44 -1.93
N THR A 253 12.29 -1.22 -2.37
CA THR A 253 11.05 -0.66 -2.93
C THR A 253 9.99 -0.58 -1.85
N GLU A 254 9.36 0.58 -1.68
CA GLU A 254 8.11 0.72 -0.94
C GLU A 254 6.97 0.15 -1.78
N THR A 255 6.03 -0.55 -1.16
CA THR A 255 4.86 -1.13 -1.85
C THR A 255 3.60 -0.69 -1.13
N ILE A 256 2.73 0.00 -1.85
CA ILE A 256 1.42 0.42 -1.35
C ILE A 256 0.34 -0.51 -1.91
N ILE A 257 -0.59 -0.89 -1.02
CA ILE A 257 -1.75 -1.71 -1.36
C ILE A 257 -2.91 -0.77 -1.65
N LEU A 258 -3.42 -0.83 -2.87
CA LEU A 258 -4.36 0.15 -3.41
C LEU A 258 -5.78 -0.40 -3.56
N SER A 259 -5.99 -1.69 -3.26
CA SER A 259 -7.31 -2.31 -3.25
C SER A 259 -7.62 -3.05 -1.95
N GLU A 260 -8.82 -2.83 -1.40
CA GLU A 260 -9.34 -3.50 -0.20
C GLU A 260 -9.26 -5.04 -0.33
N ALA A 261 -9.66 -5.60 -1.48
CA ALA A 261 -9.64 -7.05 -1.71
C ALA A 261 -8.24 -7.68 -1.57
N GLU A 262 -7.19 -6.96 -1.99
CA GLU A 262 -5.81 -7.47 -1.88
C GLU A 262 -5.24 -7.27 -0.47
N TYR A 263 -5.68 -6.23 0.25
CA TYR A 263 -5.39 -6.03 1.67
C TYR A 263 -5.97 -7.18 2.50
N GLU A 264 -7.25 -7.50 2.30
CA GLU A 264 -7.91 -8.60 2.99
C GLU A 264 -7.21 -9.93 2.74
N LYS A 265 -6.79 -10.16 1.50
CA LYS A 265 -6.09 -11.38 1.11
C LYS A 265 -4.72 -11.54 1.76
N GLN A 266 -3.97 -10.46 1.99
CA GLN A 266 -2.64 -10.57 2.61
C GLN A 266 -2.68 -10.75 4.12
N ASN A 267 -3.69 -10.18 4.79
CA ASN A 267 -3.72 -10.14 6.24
C ASN A 267 -4.61 -11.22 6.86
N TYR A 268 -5.52 -11.82 6.09
CA TYR A 268 -6.57 -12.69 6.64
C TYR A 268 -6.85 -13.97 5.83
N ASN A 269 -6.10 -14.26 4.76
CA ASN A 269 -6.21 -15.50 3.97
C ASN A 269 -4.89 -16.29 3.93
#